data_AF-H3DKT1-F1
#
_entry.id   AF-H3DKT1-F1
#
_cell.length_a   1.000
_cell.length_b   1.000
_cell.length_c   1.000
_cell.angle_alpha   90.00
_cell.angle_beta   90.00
_cell.angle_gamma   90.00
#
_symmetry.space_group_name_H-M   'P 1'
#
loop_
_entity.id
_entity.type
_entity.pdbx_description
1 polymer ?
#
loop_
_entity_poly.entity_id
_entity_poly.type
_entity_poly.pdbx_seq_one_letter_code
_entity_poly.pdbx_strand_id
1 'polypeptide(L)'
;MALNRSMHPRNRYKDKPPDFGYLASKYPDFQQHVHTSLTGRLVVNFKEPEAVRALTCTLLKEDFGLTIQIPLERLIPTVPLRLNYIHWVEDLIHGQKQPRRGIDIGTGASCIYPLLGATMNGWYFLATEVDDICFDYATKNVEQNNLSDLIKVVKVPQKTLLMDALKEETEMVYDFCMCNPPFFANQLEAKGVNSRNARRPPPSSVNTGGVTEIMAEGGELEFVKKIIHDSLQLKKRLRWYSCMLGKKCSLAPLKEELRKQGVPKVTHTEFCQGRTMRWALAWSFYDDAMAPSPPSKRRKLEKPKKPLSFTLPEAGLKELQARASALGLPGCSSAVDAIAALLEKTLSDLRVLHKRVPCRTQEHSLFLTAVENTWIHGRQKRRERMRQLRELPRAPACPGTGAPAVTHTRDDSVEKSTTSAREQQQEPTEAAGNGSSSQDASGSAKNPGEGPKEVSENAPEADTEPTVSTEAAGKEATQPAQQFLFKCLLNLVGEEGNVGVEMHWVEGQNKDLMNQLCTYLKNTLLRSVTKS
;
A
#
# COMPACT_ATOMS: atom_id res chain seq x y z
N MET A 1 15.90 3.27 -9.21
CA MET A 1 15.13 2.31 -8.36
C MET A 1 13.68 2.21 -8.85
N ALA A 2 13.01 1.05 -8.72
CA ALA A 2 11.65 0.82 -9.23
C ALA A 2 10.58 1.83 -8.75
N LEU A 3 10.80 2.44 -7.58
CA LEU A 3 9.89 3.43 -6.98
C LEU A 3 10.11 4.87 -7.48
N ASN A 4 11.22 5.17 -8.17
CA ASN A 4 11.47 6.50 -8.74
C ASN A 4 10.50 6.83 -9.89
N ARG A 5 9.87 5.82 -10.51
CA ARG A 5 8.78 6.01 -11.48
C ARG A 5 7.56 6.76 -10.91
N SER A 6 7.49 6.91 -9.59
CA SER A 6 6.45 7.66 -8.89
C SER A 6 6.92 9.05 -8.42
N MET A 7 8.15 9.48 -8.72
CA MET A 7 8.52 10.89 -8.56
C MET A 7 7.65 11.76 -9.48
N HIS A 8 7.53 13.04 -9.14
CA HIS A 8 6.80 14.01 -9.95
C HIS A 8 7.35 14.00 -11.41
N PRO A 9 6.51 14.04 -12.47
CA PRO A 9 6.97 13.94 -13.86
C PRO A 9 8.04 14.96 -14.26
N ARG A 10 7.94 16.20 -13.74
CA ARG A 10 8.91 17.29 -13.97
C ARG A 10 10.16 17.23 -13.09
N ASN A 11 10.23 16.29 -12.14
CA ASN A 11 11.40 16.16 -11.27
C ASN A 11 12.60 15.64 -12.07
N ARG A 12 13.66 16.45 -12.15
CA ARG A 12 14.87 16.13 -12.94
C ARG A 12 15.54 14.80 -12.54
N TYR A 13 15.36 14.37 -11.30
CA TYR A 13 15.95 13.12 -10.78
C TYR A 13 15.07 11.87 -11.00
N LYS A 14 13.89 12.03 -11.62
CA LYS A 14 12.93 10.93 -11.83
C LYS A 14 13.55 9.77 -12.61
N ASP A 15 14.09 10.08 -13.78
CA ASP A 15 14.68 9.09 -14.70
C ASP A 15 16.21 9.17 -14.74
N LYS A 16 16.79 10.23 -14.18
CA LYS A 16 18.24 10.51 -14.13
C LYS A 16 18.69 10.64 -12.67
N PRO A 17 18.96 9.54 -11.96
CA PRO A 17 19.52 9.64 -10.61
C PRO A 17 20.90 10.32 -10.65
N PRO A 18 21.34 10.97 -9.56
CA PRO A 18 22.66 11.56 -9.50
C PRO A 18 23.77 10.54 -9.81
N ASP A 19 24.71 10.93 -10.67
CA ASP A 19 25.91 10.15 -10.96
C ASP A 19 27.00 10.51 -9.94
N PHE A 20 27.16 9.67 -8.92
CA PHE A 20 28.15 9.91 -7.87
C PHE A 20 29.58 9.86 -8.37
N GLY A 21 29.89 9.14 -9.46
CA GLY A 21 31.23 9.12 -10.03
C GLY A 21 31.58 10.43 -10.69
N TYR A 22 30.66 10.95 -11.51
CA TYR A 22 30.80 12.28 -12.09
C TYR A 22 30.93 13.36 -11.00
N LEU A 23 30.02 13.37 -10.02
CA LEU A 23 30.04 14.37 -8.95
C LEU A 23 31.32 14.30 -8.12
N ALA A 24 31.78 13.10 -7.74
CA ALA A 24 33.01 12.92 -6.98
C ALA A 24 34.25 13.38 -7.77
N SER A 25 34.26 13.21 -9.10
CA SER A 25 35.38 13.69 -9.93
C SER A 25 35.47 15.21 -10.03
N LYS A 26 34.34 15.92 -9.86
CA LYS A 26 34.24 17.37 -10.02
C LYS A 26 34.30 18.13 -8.69
N TYR A 27 33.85 17.51 -7.60
CA TYR A 27 33.70 18.15 -6.29
C TYR A 27 34.53 17.42 -5.22
N PRO A 28 35.75 17.89 -4.90
CA PRO A 28 36.63 17.25 -3.91
C PRO A 28 35.97 17.08 -2.53
N ASP A 29 35.24 18.09 -2.07
CA ASP A 29 34.50 18.05 -0.79
C ASP A 29 33.43 16.97 -0.75
N PHE A 30 32.90 16.55 -1.92
CA PHE A 30 31.98 15.43 -2.01
C PHE A 30 32.72 14.10 -2.16
N GLN A 31 33.84 14.09 -2.89
CA GLN A 31 34.66 12.90 -3.12
C GLN A 31 35.06 12.19 -1.82
N GLN A 32 35.41 12.96 -0.78
CA GLN A 32 35.80 12.40 0.53
C GLN A 32 34.71 11.57 1.22
N HIS A 33 33.44 11.72 0.81
CA HIS A 33 32.30 11.00 1.38
C HIS A 33 31.74 9.90 0.46
N VAL A 34 32.44 9.60 -0.64
CA VAL A 34 32.06 8.57 -1.60
C VAL A 34 32.99 7.36 -1.44
N HIS A 35 32.40 6.17 -1.41
CA HIS A 35 33.15 4.92 -1.25
C HIS A 35 32.83 3.94 -2.37
N THR A 36 33.78 3.07 -2.69
CA THR A 36 33.55 1.99 -3.65
C THR A 36 32.94 0.79 -2.94
N SER A 37 31.76 0.35 -3.38
CA SER A 37 31.14 -0.89 -2.92
C SER A 37 31.90 -2.13 -3.39
N LEU A 38 31.64 -3.29 -2.79
CA LEU A 38 32.20 -4.59 -3.22
C LEU A 38 31.92 -4.94 -4.70
N THR A 39 30.91 -4.30 -5.31
CA THR A 39 30.57 -4.47 -6.73
C THR A 39 31.27 -3.48 -7.66
N GLY A 40 32.25 -2.71 -7.15
CA GLY A 40 32.96 -1.67 -7.90
C GLY A 40 32.18 -0.38 -8.13
N ARG A 41 30.93 -0.29 -7.66
CA ARG A 41 30.10 0.92 -7.79
C ARG A 41 30.38 1.92 -6.69
N LEU A 42 30.49 3.20 -7.04
CA LEU A 42 30.58 4.31 -6.10
C LEU A 42 29.23 4.51 -5.38
N VAL A 43 29.28 4.62 -4.05
CA VAL A 43 28.12 4.72 -3.17
C VAL A 43 28.37 5.76 -2.08
N VAL A 44 27.29 6.36 -1.59
CA VAL A 44 27.29 7.30 -0.47
C VAL A 44 26.66 6.62 0.74
N ASN A 45 27.25 6.81 1.92
CA ASN A 45 26.67 6.34 3.18
C ASN A 45 25.61 7.33 3.69
N PHE A 46 24.34 7.10 3.37
CA PHE A 46 23.23 7.97 3.78
C PHE A 46 22.95 8.01 5.30
N LYS A 47 23.68 7.23 6.10
CA LYS A 47 23.62 7.30 7.57
C LYS A 47 24.62 8.29 8.16
N GLU A 48 25.55 8.80 7.36
CA GLU A 48 26.53 9.78 7.79
C GLU A 48 26.02 11.19 7.48
N PRO A 49 25.78 12.04 8.49
CA PRO A 49 25.30 13.40 8.30
C PRO A 49 26.15 14.22 7.32
N GLU A 50 27.47 14.12 7.43
CA GLU A 50 28.40 14.86 6.57
C GLU A 50 28.26 14.45 5.11
N ALA A 51 28.17 13.15 4.83
CA ALA A 51 27.98 12.63 3.48
C ALA A 51 26.65 13.09 2.86
N VAL A 52 25.56 13.09 3.65
CA VAL A 52 24.26 13.58 3.19
C VAL A 52 24.28 15.09 2.95
N ARG A 53 24.92 15.87 3.83
CA ARG A 53 25.12 17.31 3.65
C ARG A 53 25.93 17.61 2.40
N ALA A 54 27.07 16.96 2.23
CA ALA A 54 27.94 17.13 1.07
C ALA A 54 27.20 16.79 -0.23
N LEU A 55 26.44 15.70 -0.26
CA LEU A 55 25.60 15.37 -1.41
C LEU A 55 24.57 16.47 -1.69
N THR A 56 23.83 16.92 -0.68
CA THR A 56 22.80 17.96 -0.84
C THR A 56 23.40 19.28 -1.36
N CYS A 57 24.48 19.77 -0.75
CA CYS A 57 25.17 20.98 -1.19
C CYS A 57 25.70 20.83 -2.62
N THR A 58 26.26 19.67 -2.96
CA THR A 58 26.78 19.38 -4.31
C THR A 58 25.68 19.36 -5.36
N LEU A 59 24.54 18.72 -5.07
CA LEU A 59 23.40 18.71 -5.98
C LEU A 59 22.83 20.11 -6.21
N LEU A 60 22.69 20.91 -5.16
CA LEU A 60 22.21 22.29 -5.28
C LEU A 60 23.17 23.15 -6.12
N LYS A 61 24.48 22.98 -5.93
CA LYS A 61 25.49 23.71 -6.69
C LYS A 61 25.54 23.28 -8.16
N GLU A 62 25.62 21.98 -8.44
CA GLU A 62 25.71 21.46 -9.82
C GLU A 62 24.43 21.71 -10.62
N ASP A 63 23.27 21.42 -10.04
CA ASP A 63 22.03 21.37 -10.81
C ASP A 63 21.27 22.69 -10.79
N PHE A 64 21.48 23.55 -9.77
CA PHE A 64 20.72 24.79 -9.57
C PHE A 64 21.60 26.04 -9.41
N GLY A 65 22.93 25.90 -9.40
CA GLY A 65 23.84 27.03 -9.16
C GLY A 65 23.75 27.60 -7.74
N LEU A 66 23.12 26.89 -6.80
CA LEU A 66 22.89 27.35 -5.43
C LEU A 66 24.02 26.87 -4.51
N THR A 67 24.67 27.82 -3.84
CA THR A 67 25.70 27.53 -2.83
C THR A 67 25.10 27.74 -1.44
N ILE A 68 25.05 26.69 -0.63
CA ILE A 68 24.46 26.76 0.71
C ILE A 68 25.36 26.15 1.79
N GLN A 69 25.20 26.63 3.02
CA GLN A 69 25.81 26.09 4.23
C GLN A 69 24.68 25.60 5.16
N ILE A 70 24.86 24.41 5.74
CA ILE A 70 23.89 23.82 6.66
C ILE A 70 24.66 23.24 7.87
N PRO A 71 24.25 23.55 9.11
CA PRO A 71 24.83 22.93 10.30
C PRO A 71 24.43 21.44 10.38
N LEU A 72 25.29 20.61 10.98
CA LEU A 72 24.99 19.17 11.13
C LEU A 72 23.93 18.90 12.19
N GLU A 73 23.68 19.88 13.05
CA GLU A 73 22.73 19.87 14.16
C GLU A 73 21.29 20.22 13.74
N ARG A 74 21.06 20.44 12.44
CA ARG A 74 19.75 20.73 11.85
C ARG A 74 19.43 19.79 10.70
N LEU A 75 18.16 19.80 10.27
CA LEU A 75 17.67 18.87 9.27
C LEU A 75 18.36 19.13 7.92
N ILE A 76 19.10 18.13 7.43
CA ILE A 76 19.66 18.17 6.08
C ILE A 76 18.57 17.75 5.09
N PRO A 77 18.12 18.65 4.19
CA PRO A 77 17.05 18.31 3.25
C PRO A 77 17.58 17.41 2.12
N THR A 78 16.71 16.54 1.60
CA THR A 78 17.03 15.75 0.40
C THR A 78 16.37 16.39 -0.83
N VAL A 79 17.19 16.90 -1.75
CA VAL A 79 16.75 17.70 -2.90
C VAL A 79 15.61 17.04 -3.70
N PRO A 80 15.65 15.74 -4.05
CA PRO A 80 14.58 15.14 -4.86
C PRO A 80 13.20 15.16 -4.19
N LEU A 81 13.12 15.01 -2.87
CA LEU A 81 11.85 15.10 -2.14
C LEU A 81 11.34 16.55 -2.14
N ARG A 82 12.22 17.54 -1.93
CA ARG A 82 11.82 18.95 -1.89
C ARG A 82 11.30 19.43 -3.26
N LEU A 83 11.94 18.98 -4.35
CA LEU A 83 11.49 19.25 -5.72
C LEU A 83 10.12 18.65 -6.03
N ASN A 84 9.80 17.45 -5.52
CA ASN A 84 8.46 16.88 -5.71
C ASN A 84 7.38 17.82 -5.15
N TYR A 85 7.67 18.50 -4.03
CA TYR A 85 6.73 19.45 -3.43
C TYR A 85 6.66 20.75 -4.24
N ILE A 86 7.80 21.35 -4.61
CA ILE A 86 7.84 22.55 -5.47
C ILE A 86 7.02 22.31 -6.74
N HIS A 87 7.24 21.21 -7.45
CA HIS A 87 6.48 20.92 -8.66
C HIS A 87 4.99 20.71 -8.42
N TRP A 88 4.60 20.11 -7.29
CA TRP A 88 3.18 19.99 -6.97
C TRP A 88 2.54 21.35 -6.65
N VAL A 89 3.28 22.27 -6.03
CA VAL A 89 2.84 23.66 -5.84
C VAL A 89 2.71 24.37 -7.20
N GLU A 90 3.63 24.16 -8.15
CA GLU A 90 3.49 24.68 -9.52
C GLU A 90 2.16 24.24 -10.17
N ASP A 91 1.74 22.99 -9.95
CA ASP A 91 0.47 22.46 -10.45
C ASP A 91 -0.74 23.12 -9.75
N LEU A 92 -0.66 23.31 -8.43
CA LEU A 92 -1.72 23.94 -7.64
C LEU A 92 -2.00 25.39 -8.09
N ILE A 93 -0.94 26.14 -8.38
CA ILE A 93 -1.03 27.56 -8.76
C ILE A 93 -0.95 27.78 -10.28
N HIS A 94 -1.13 26.71 -11.06
CA HIS A 94 -1.10 26.80 -12.52
C HIS A 94 -2.12 27.83 -13.04
N GLY A 95 -1.76 28.57 -14.10
CA GLY A 95 -2.61 29.62 -14.68
C GLY A 95 -2.65 30.95 -13.91
N GLN A 96 -2.01 31.05 -12.73
CA GLN A 96 -1.96 32.31 -11.99
C GLN A 96 -0.93 33.28 -12.56
N LYS A 97 -1.27 34.57 -12.58
CA LYS A 97 -0.45 35.66 -13.08
C LYS A 97 0.82 35.83 -12.23
N GLN A 98 1.88 36.32 -12.85
CA GLN A 98 3.12 36.68 -12.17
C GLN A 98 3.04 38.16 -11.72
N PRO A 99 3.79 38.58 -10.67
CA PRO A 99 4.69 37.76 -9.84
C PRO A 99 3.93 36.89 -8.82
N ARG A 100 4.42 35.67 -8.58
CA ARG A 100 3.88 34.73 -7.60
C ARG A 100 4.54 34.89 -6.23
N ARG A 101 3.73 34.80 -5.17
CA ARG A 101 4.15 34.99 -3.78
C ARG A 101 3.76 33.79 -2.93
N GLY A 102 4.76 33.20 -2.28
CA GLY A 102 4.62 32.07 -1.38
C GLY A 102 4.98 32.41 0.07
N ILE A 103 4.49 31.59 0.99
CA ILE A 103 4.97 31.56 2.38
C ILE A 103 5.56 30.17 2.65
N ASP A 104 6.76 30.10 3.20
CA ASP A 104 7.33 28.85 3.73
C ASP A 104 7.35 28.90 5.26
N ILE A 105 6.63 27.97 5.89
CA ILE A 105 6.48 27.91 7.35
C ILE A 105 7.52 26.94 7.93
N GLY A 106 8.51 27.47 8.65
CA GLY A 106 9.63 26.69 9.16
C GLY A 106 10.60 26.34 8.05
N THR A 107 11.23 27.37 7.48
CA THR A 107 12.11 27.26 6.29
C THR A 107 13.39 26.44 6.56
N GLY A 108 13.77 26.31 7.84
CA GLY A 108 14.96 25.60 8.31
C GLY A 108 16.26 26.25 7.86
N ALA A 109 17.39 25.77 8.39
CA ALA A 109 18.71 26.34 8.10
C ALA A 109 19.03 26.41 6.59
N SER A 110 18.51 25.48 5.80
CA SER A 110 18.77 25.42 4.35
C SER A 110 18.01 26.47 3.53
N CYS A 111 16.88 26.99 4.00
CA CYS A 111 15.95 27.81 3.22
C CYS A 111 15.56 27.17 1.86
N ILE A 112 15.46 25.83 1.81
CA ILE A 112 15.51 25.09 0.54
C ILE A 112 14.28 25.32 -0.36
N TYR A 113 13.08 25.48 0.19
CA TYR A 113 11.91 25.72 -0.66
C TYR A 113 11.94 27.13 -1.28
N PRO A 114 12.21 28.21 -0.51
CA PRO A 114 12.40 29.53 -1.09
C PRO A 114 13.51 29.59 -2.14
N LEU A 115 14.68 29.02 -1.86
CA LEU A 115 15.80 29.02 -2.80
C LEU A 115 15.45 28.30 -4.12
N LEU A 116 14.83 27.11 -4.04
CA LEU A 116 14.42 26.37 -5.22
C LEU A 116 13.33 27.11 -6.01
N GLY A 117 12.29 27.59 -5.34
CA GLY A 117 11.17 28.28 -6.02
C GLY A 117 11.56 29.63 -6.62
N ALA A 118 12.43 30.41 -5.95
CA ALA A 118 12.99 31.64 -6.49
C ALA A 118 13.86 31.35 -7.72
N THR A 119 14.77 30.37 -7.64
CA THR A 119 15.69 30.03 -8.74
C THR A 119 14.97 29.44 -9.95
N MET A 120 14.00 28.55 -9.73
CA MET A 120 13.34 27.82 -10.81
C MET A 120 12.17 28.60 -11.43
N ASN A 121 11.49 29.41 -10.62
CA ASN A 121 10.20 29.98 -11.01
C ASN A 121 10.07 31.49 -10.76
N GLY A 122 11.10 32.15 -10.22
CA GLY A 122 11.09 33.58 -9.91
C GLY A 122 10.08 33.96 -8.82
N TRP A 123 9.75 33.03 -7.92
CA TRP A 123 8.76 33.27 -6.87
C TRP A 123 9.32 34.13 -5.75
N TYR A 124 8.50 35.05 -5.27
CA TYR A 124 8.74 35.73 -4.00
C TYR A 124 8.35 34.80 -2.84
N PHE A 125 9.12 34.81 -1.76
CA PHE A 125 8.86 34.07 -0.54
C PHE A 125 8.96 34.95 0.71
N LEU A 126 7.95 34.82 1.57
CA LEU A 126 8.08 35.09 2.99
C LEU A 126 8.45 33.78 3.69
N ALA A 127 9.68 33.67 4.18
CA ALA A 127 10.21 32.45 4.79
C ALA A 127 10.29 32.63 6.31
N THR A 128 9.47 31.91 7.08
CA THR A 128 9.43 32.08 8.53
C THR A 128 10.25 31.01 9.25
N GLU A 129 10.86 31.39 10.37
CA GLU A 129 11.61 30.47 11.22
C GLU A 129 11.53 30.85 12.70
N VAL A 130 11.52 29.84 13.58
CA VAL A 130 11.45 30.02 15.04
C VAL A 130 12.79 29.76 15.72
N ASP A 131 13.64 28.92 15.11
CA ASP A 131 14.95 28.56 15.66
C ASP A 131 16.05 29.52 15.19
N ASP A 132 16.82 30.04 16.14
CA ASP A 132 17.86 31.05 15.92
C ASP A 132 18.92 30.58 14.92
N ILE A 133 19.40 29.34 15.09
CA ILE A 133 20.42 28.78 14.19
C ILE A 133 19.85 28.62 12.78
N CYS A 134 18.63 28.09 12.65
CA CYS A 134 17.98 27.99 11.35
C CYS A 134 17.78 29.35 10.69
N PHE A 135 17.35 30.37 11.44
CA PHE A 135 17.13 31.72 10.94
C PHE A 135 18.43 32.35 10.41
N ASP A 136 19.53 32.27 11.18
CA ASP A 136 20.82 32.85 10.79
C ASP A 136 21.37 32.18 9.53
N TYR A 137 21.33 30.85 9.46
CA TYR A 137 21.77 30.11 8.28
C TYR A 137 20.88 30.35 7.06
N ALA A 138 19.56 30.41 7.23
CA ALA A 138 18.63 30.70 6.15
C ALA A 138 18.88 32.09 5.55
N THR A 139 19.05 33.09 6.40
CA THR A 139 19.37 34.47 5.99
C THR A 139 20.68 34.52 5.20
N LYS A 140 21.76 33.94 5.76
CA LYS A 140 23.05 33.85 5.08
C LYS A 140 22.97 33.11 3.73
N ASN A 141 22.19 32.03 3.67
CA ASN A 141 22.00 31.24 2.46
C ASN A 141 21.26 32.04 1.37
N VAL A 142 20.31 32.89 1.75
CA VAL A 142 19.62 33.79 0.80
C VAL A 142 20.58 34.87 0.28
N GLU A 143 21.32 35.53 1.18
CA GLU A 143 22.24 36.62 0.85
C GLU A 143 23.36 36.17 -0.09
N GLN A 144 24.02 35.03 0.21
CA GLN A 144 25.15 34.56 -0.60
C GLN A 144 24.76 34.05 -2.01
N ASN A 145 23.47 33.82 -2.25
CA ASN A 145 22.94 33.50 -3.58
C ASN A 145 22.28 34.71 -4.25
N ASN A 146 22.36 35.90 -3.65
CA ASN A 146 21.84 37.15 -4.18
C ASN A 146 20.32 37.10 -4.44
N LEU A 147 19.58 36.43 -3.55
CA LEU A 147 18.12 36.22 -3.68
C LEU A 147 17.29 37.04 -2.69
N SER A 148 17.88 38.01 -2.00
CA SER A 148 17.20 38.83 -0.98
C SER A 148 16.00 39.63 -1.51
N ASP A 149 16.00 39.98 -2.81
CA ASP A 149 14.87 40.67 -3.46
C ASP A 149 13.65 39.75 -3.62
N LEU A 150 13.87 38.43 -3.66
CA LEU A 150 12.83 37.43 -3.81
C LEU A 150 12.50 36.71 -2.50
N ILE A 151 13.40 36.69 -1.51
CA ILE A 151 13.21 35.90 -0.30
C ILE A 151 13.44 36.76 0.93
N LYS A 152 12.36 37.01 1.68
CA LYS A 152 12.39 37.68 2.97
C LYS A 152 12.34 36.63 4.08
N VAL A 153 13.46 36.43 4.78
CA VAL A 153 13.53 35.54 5.95
C VAL A 153 13.12 36.32 7.20
N VAL A 154 12.16 35.78 7.97
CA VAL A 154 11.62 36.44 9.16
C VAL A 154 11.62 35.48 10.34
N LYS A 155 12.18 35.95 11.46
CA LYS A 155 12.11 35.24 12.74
C LYS A 155 10.73 35.48 13.38
N VAL A 156 10.06 34.39 13.77
CA VAL A 156 8.72 34.45 14.38
C VAL A 156 8.70 33.74 15.74
N PRO A 157 7.80 34.14 16.66
CA PRO A 157 7.62 33.42 17.92
C PRO A 157 7.05 32.01 17.70
N GLN A 158 7.47 31.05 18.53
CA GLN A 158 7.05 29.64 18.44
C GLN A 158 5.53 29.41 18.53
N LYS A 159 4.79 30.35 19.12
CA LYS A 159 3.33 30.26 19.28
C LYS A 159 2.55 30.63 18.01
N THR A 160 3.24 31.12 16.98
CA THR A 160 2.63 31.81 15.86
C THR A 160 2.98 31.10 14.56
N LEU A 161 2.01 30.97 13.65
CA LEU A 161 2.21 30.37 12.34
C LEU A 161 2.01 31.42 11.25
N LEU A 162 0.80 31.54 10.70
CA LEU A 162 0.53 32.42 9.57
C LEU A 162 0.02 33.80 9.99
N MET A 163 -0.75 33.86 11.07
CA MET A 163 -1.38 35.12 11.48
C MET A 163 -0.38 36.22 11.80
N ASP A 164 0.63 35.91 12.62
CA ASP A 164 1.60 36.91 13.05
C ASP A 164 2.56 37.31 11.94
N ALA A 165 2.93 36.34 11.09
CA ALA A 165 3.76 36.61 9.91
C ALA A 165 3.07 37.58 8.92
N LEU A 166 1.75 37.66 8.96
CA LEU A 166 0.93 38.47 8.05
C LEU A 166 0.22 39.66 8.72
N LYS A 167 0.62 40.00 9.96
CA LYS A 167 0.02 41.12 10.72
C LYS A 167 0.21 42.46 10.02
N GLU A 168 1.38 42.71 9.46
CA GLU A 168 1.74 43.99 8.84
C GLU A 168 1.34 44.09 7.36
N GLU A 169 1.09 42.95 6.70
CA GLU A 169 0.82 42.89 5.25
C GLU A 169 -0.67 42.63 4.95
N THR A 170 -1.58 43.44 5.52
CA THR A 170 -3.03 43.19 5.53
C THR A 170 -3.68 43.14 4.14
N GLU A 171 -3.17 43.89 3.17
CA GLU A 171 -3.75 43.97 1.82
C GLU A 171 -3.21 42.92 0.84
N MET A 172 -2.09 42.28 1.16
CA MET A 172 -1.43 41.40 0.20
C MET A 172 -2.04 40.00 0.20
N VAL A 173 -2.37 39.51 -1.00
CA VAL A 173 -2.83 38.14 -1.22
C VAL A 173 -1.66 37.29 -1.69
N TYR A 174 -1.43 36.17 -1.02
CA TYR A 174 -0.41 35.20 -1.38
C TYR A 174 -1.01 34.07 -2.23
N ASP A 175 -0.23 33.52 -3.16
CA ASP A 175 -0.69 32.44 -4.03
C ASP A 175 -0.68 31.10 -3.31
N PHE A 176 0.28 30.89 -2.41
CA PHE A 176 0.36 29.67 -1.62
C PHE A 176 1.07 29.83 -0.28
N CYS A 177 0.82 28.93 0.66
CA CYS A 177 1.79 28.56 1.68
C CYS A 177 2.19 27.09 1.56
N MET A 178 3.42 26.80 1.96
CA MET A 178 3.95 25.46 2.08
C MET A 178 4.64 25.28 3.44
N CYS A 179 4.72 24.02 3.88
CA CYS A 179 5.27 23.69 5.19
C CYS A 179 5.75 22.24 5.20
N ASN A 180 6.89 22.00 5.83
CA ASN A 180 7.35 20.69 6.26
C ASN A 180 7.30 20.63 7.80
N PRO A 181 6.19 20.14 8.39
CA PRO A 181 5.95 20.26 9.81
C PRO A 181 6.84 19.31 10.61
N PRO A 182 7.11 19.61 11.89
CA PRO A 182 7.71 18.65 12.82
C PRO A 182 6.84 17.39 12.91
N PHE A 183 7.43 16.22 12.64
CA PHE A 183 6.65 15.00 12.47
C PHE A 183 6.23 14.34 13.78
N PHE A 184 7.04 14.39 14.82
CA PHE A 184 6.94 13.49 15.97
C PHE A 184 6.28 14.17 17.18
N ALA A 185 5.43 13.44 17.89
CA ALA A 185 4.82 13.95 19.11
C ALA A 185 5.79 13.89 20.31
N ASN A 186 6.76 12.96 20.28
CA ASN A 186 7.68 12.71 21.36
C ASN A 186 8.95 11.99 20.88
N GLN A 187 9.93 11.85 21.78
CA GLN A 187 11.24 11.27 21.46
C GLN A 187 11.18 9.77 21.12
N LEU A 188 10.22 9.01 21.68
CA LEU A 188 10.02 7.59 21.35
C LEU A 188 9.62 7.43 19.89
N GLU A 189 8.71 8.28 19.42
CA GLU A 189 8.29 8.28 18.03
C GLU A 189 9.44 8.68 17.09
N ALA A 190 10.22 9.70 17.47
CA ALA A 190 11.40 10.15 16.72
C ALA A 190 12.47 9.06 16.58
N LYS A 191 12.65 8.21 17.61
CA LYS A 191 13.56 7.04 17.59
C LYS A 191 13.05 5.90 16.70
N GLY A 192 11.78 5.92 16.29
CA GLY A 192 11.20 4.90 15.40
C GLY A 192 11.03 3.52 16.04
N VAL A 193 11.02 3.44 17.37
CA VAL A 193 10.95 2.17 18.12
C VAL A 193 9.53 1.58 18.21
N ASN A 194 8.51 2.32 17.76
CA ASN A 194 7.11 1.92 17.74
C ASN A 194 6.80 0.94 16.59
N SER A 195 7.50 -0.20 16.55
CA SER A 195 7.32 -1.25 15.53
C SER A 195 6.66 -2.48 16.14
N ARG A 196 5.63 -3.01 15.47
CA ARG A 196 4.99 -4.30 15.85
C ARG A 196 5.96 -5.50 15.78
N ASN A 197 7.04 -5.37 15.01
CA ASN A 197 8.09 -6.38 14.89
C ASN A 197 9.43 -5.76 15.30
N ALA A 198 10.04 -6.31 16.36
CA ALA A 198 11.35 -5.88 16.86
C ALA A 198 12.48 -6.09 15.86
N ARG A 199 12.32 -7.00 14.88
CA ARG A 199 13.29 -7.26 13.81
C ARG A 199 13.13 -6.36 12.59
N ARG A 200 12.34 -5.29 12.68
CA ARG A 200 12.18 -4.33 11.58
C ARG A 200 13.55 -3.70 11.28
N PRO A 201 14.02 -3.72 10.01
CA PRO A 201 15.29 -3.09 9.66
C PRO A 201 15.27 -1.59 10.00
N PRO A 202 16.40 -1.04 10.49
CA PRO A 202 16.52 0.38 10.75
C PRO A 202 16.43 1.20 9.44
N PRO A 203 16.11 2.50 9.52
CA PRO A 203 16.12 3.36 8.35
C PRO A 203 17.51 3.39 7.69
N SER A 204 17.51 3.57 6.38
CA SER A 204 18.75 3.71 5.58
C SER A 204 19.30 5.14 5.60
N SER A 205 18.65 6.07 6.29
CA SER A 205 19.03 7.47 6.41
C SER A 205 19.10 7.89 7.87
N VAL A 206 19.95 8.87 8.16
CA VAL A 206 20.01 9.55 9.46
C VAL A 206 18.96 10.67 9.56
N ASN A 207 18.49 10.96 10.77
CA ASN A 207 17.70 12.15 11.08
C ASN A 207 18.56 13.10 11.92
N THR A 208 18.87 14.27 11.38
CA THR A 208 19.73 15.29 12.01
C THR A 208 18.94 16.50 12.51
N GLY A 209 17.61 16.49 12.37
CA GLY A 209 16.79 17.65 12.68
C GLY A 209 16.84 18.04 14.15
N GLY A 210 16.88 19.35 14.41
CA GLY A 210 16.75 19.90 15.75
C GLY A 210 15.39 19.59 16.37
N VAL A 211 15.27 19.71 17.69
CA VAL A 211 14.04 19.34 18.42
C VAL A 211 12.80 20.01 17.83
N THR A 212 12.87 21.31 17.52
CA THR A 212 11.77 22.10 16.92
C THR A 212 11.44 21.71 15.48
N GLU A 213 12.39 21.16 14.72
CA GLU A 213 12.19 20.71 13.33
C GLU A 213 11.59 19.31 13.24
N ILE A 214 11.75 18.48 14.28
CA ILE A 214 11.32 17.07 14.26
C ILE A 214 10.17 16.80 15.22
N MET A 215 9.97 17.62 16.26
CA MET A 215 8.98 17.39 17.30
C MET A 215 8.08 18.59 17.55
N ALA A 216 6.80 18.30 17.77
CA ALA A 216 5.81 19.25 18.25
C ALA A 216 4.82 18.54 19.16
N GLU A 217 4.19 19.30 20.05
CA GLU A 217 3.09 18.78 20.88
C GLU A 217 1.97 18.22 19.99
N GLY A 218 1.59 16.96 20.21
CA GLY A 218 0.62 16.23 19.37
C GLY A 218 1.15 15.82 17.98
N GLY A 219 2.42 16.08 17.69
CA GLY A 219 3.11 15.73 16.45
C GLY A 219 2.55 16.45 15.21
N GLU A 220 2.80 15.89 14.02
CA GLU A 220 2.35 16.51 12.77
C GLU A 220 0.84 16.74 12.71
N LEU A 221 0.03 15.90 13.36
CA LEU A 221 -1.43 16.00 13.29
C LEU A 221 -1.92 17.32 13.92
N GLU A 222 -1.52 17.59 15.15
CA GLU A 222 -1.92 18.81 15.85
C GLU A 222 -1.25 20.05 15.26
N PHE A 223 -0.01 19.93 14.77
CA PHE A 223 0.66 21.02 14.07
C PHE A 223 -0.12 21.44 12.82
N VAL A 224 -0.54 20.49 11.98
CA VAL A 224 -1.30 20.82 10.76
C VAL A 224 -2.70 21.32 11.09
N LYS A 225 -3.35 20.83 12.17
CA LYS A 225 -4.61 21.41 12.64
C LYS A 225 -4.47 22.89 13.01
N LYS A 226 -3.34 23.33 13.57
CA LYS A 226 -3.08 24.76 13.81
C LYS A 226 -3.03 25.55 12.50
N ILE A 227 -2.37 25.03 11.46
CA ILE A 227 -2.38 25.66 10.12
C ILE A 227 -3.81 25.72 9.55
N ILE A 228 -4.61 24.66 9.72
CA ILE A 228 -6.02 24.65 9.32
C ILE A 228 -6.78 25.75 10.08
N HIS A 229 -6.59 25.88 11.39
CA HIS A 229 -7.24 26.91 12.20
C HIS A 229 -6.89 28.34 11.74
N ASP A 230 -5.61 28.62 11.51
CA ASP A 230 -5.17 29.90 10.94
C ASP A 230 -5.82 30.17 9.57
N SER A 231 -5.90 29.13 8.73
CA SER A 231 -6.52 29.24 7.40
C SER A 231 -8.02 29.59 7.46
N LEU A 232 -8.74 29.19 8.51
CA LEU A 232 -10.17 29.51 8.67
C LEU A 232 -10.42 30.99 8.92
N GLN A 233 -9.45 31.70 9.48
CA GLN A 233 -9.55 33.14 9.71
C GLN A 233 -8.88 33.94 8.56
N LEU A 234 -7.81 33.42 7.94
CA LEU A 234 -7.18 34.07 6.76
C LEU A 234 -7.97 33.87 5.46
N LYS A 235 -8.65 32.73 5.29
CA LYS A 235 -9.48 32.34 4.14
C LYS A 235 -8.85 32.67 2.78
N LYS A 236 -9.30 33.75 2.15
CA LYS A 236 -8.92 34.15 0.79
C LYS A 236 -7.64 35.00 0.74
N ARG A 237 -6.99 35.28 1.89
CA ARG A 237 -5.66 35.91 1.93
C ARG A 237 -4.57 35.02 1.34
N LEU A 238 -4.79 33.71 1.29
CA LEU A 238 -3.96 32.77 0.55
C LEU A 238 -4.84 32.01 -0.44
N ARG A 239 -4.38 31.86 -1.69
CA ARG A 239 -5.12 31.06 -2.68
C ARG A 239 -5.03 29.57 -2.36
N TRP A 240 -3.86 29.08 -1.96
CA TRP A 240 -3.67 27.69 -1.53
C TRP A 240 -2.94 27.58 -0.20
N TYR A 241 -3.46 26.76 0.69
CA TYR A 241 -2.75 26.29 1.87
C TYR A 241 -2.23 24.88 1.58
N SER A 242 -0.98 24.58 1.94
CA SER A 242 -0.44 23.23 1.75
C SER A 242 0.54 22.82 2.85
N CYS A 243 0.54 21.52 3.18
CA CYS A 243 1.46 20.95 4.15
C CYS A 243 1.90 19.53 3.76
N MET A 244 3.20 19.25 3.91
CA MET A 244 3.74 17.89 3.74
C MET A 244 3.47 17.05 5.00
N LEU A 245 3.17 15.78 4.81
CA LEU A 245 2.87 14.83 5.88
C LEU A 245 3.91 13.70 5.90
N GLY A 246 4.47 13.45 7.08
CA GLY A 246 5.45 12.41 7.33
C GLY A 246 4.82 11.02 7.38
N LYS A 247 3.58 10.94 7.91
CA LYS A 247 2.88 9.69 8.18
C LYS A 247 1.59 9.58 7.37
N LYS A 248 1.37 8.41 6.77
CA LYS A 248 0.13 8.12 6.01
C LYS A 248 -1.13 8.22 6.87
N CYS A 249 -1.03 7.86 8.16
CA CYS A 249 -2.17 7.88 9.07
C CYS A 249 -2.66 9.30 9.40
N SER A 250 -1.86 10.34 9.18
CA SER A 250 -2.28 11.74 9.38
C SER A 250 -3.27 12.22 8.31
N LEU A 251 -3.23 11.65 7.11
CA LEU A 251 -3.98 12.16 5.97
C LEU A 251 -5.50 12.05 6.15
N ALA A 252 -5.99 10.91 6.63
CA ALA A 252 -7.42 10.68 6.84
C ALA A 252 -8.05 11.65 7.89
N PRO A 253 -7.50 11.79 9.11
CA PRO A 253 -8.07 12.71 10.11
C PRO A 253 -7.97 14.18 9.68
N LEU A 254 -6.91 14.60 8.99
CA LEU A 254 -6.79 15.98 8.50
C LEU A 254 -7.79 16.32 7.40
N LYS A 255 -8.05 15.37 6.48
CA LYS A 255 -9.11 15.53 5.47
C LYS A 255 -10.49 15.61 6.12
N GLU A 256 -10.72 14.81 7.15
CA GLU A 256 -11.97 14.84 7.90
C GLU A 256 -12.14 16.17 8.66
N GLU A 257 -11.07 16.73 9.22
CA GLU A 257 -11.09 18.05 9.84
C GLU A 257 -11.47 19.14 8.83
N LEU A 258 -10.81 19.19 7.67
CA LEU A 258 -11.15 20.15 6.60
C LEU A 258 -12.60 20.02 6.14
N ARG A 259 -13.13 18.79 6.07
CA ARG A 259 -14.53 18.51 5.72
C ARG A 259 -15.48 19.06 6.78
N LYS A 260 -15.20 18.85 8.07
CA LYS A 260 -16.01 19.36 9.18
C LYS A 260 -16.07 20.88 9.20
N GLN A 261 -14.95 21.53 8.86
CA GLN A 261 -14.85 22.99 8.80
C GLN A 261 -15.44 23.59 7.50
N GLY A 262 -15.98 22.77 6.59
CA GLY A 262 -16.64 23.24 5.37
C GLY A 262 -15.68 23.84 4.33
N VAL A 263 -14.42 23.41 4.29
CA VAL A 263 -13.44 23.91 3.32
C VAL A 263 -13.81 23.41 1.90
N PRO A 264 -14.02 24.30 0.91
CA PRO A 264 -14.67 23.93 -0.35
C PRO A 264 -13.78 23.11 -1.29
N LYS A 265 -12.46 23.34 -1.26
CA LYS A 265 -11.50 22.62 -2.11
C LYS A 265 -10.46 21.94 -1.26
N VAL A 266 -10.33 20.62 -1.41
CA VAL A 266 -9.31 19.81 -0.74
C VAL A 266 -8.72 18.83 -1.74
N THR A 267 -7.39 18.77 -1.84
CA THR A 267 -6.67 17.77 -2.62
C THR A 267 -5.45 17.27 -1.88
N HIS A 268 -4.88 16.15 -2.33
CA HIS A 268 -3.71 15.55 -1.72
C HIS A 268 -2.89 14.80 -2.76
N THR A 269 -1.62 14.55 -2.46
CA THR A 269 -0.73 13.76 -3.32
C THR A 269 0.22 12.88 -2.52
N GLU A 270 0.98 12.05 -3.23
CA GLU A 270 2.02 11.19 -2.69
C GLU A 270 3.37 11.55 -3.34
N PHE A 271 4.38 11.86 -2.53
CA PHE A 271 5.76 12.05 -2.97
C PHE A 271 6.55 10.76 -2.75
N CYS A 272 7.17 10.26 -3.82
CA CYS A 272 7.96 9.03 -3.78
C CYS A 272 9.40 9.32 -4.19
N GLN A 273 10.38 8.95 -3.35
CA GLN A 273 11.80 9.03 -3.66
C GLN A 273 12.54 7.84 -3.05
N GLY A 274 13.00 6.92 -3.90
CA GLY A 274 13.53 5.65 -3.43
C GLY A 274 12.51 4.91 -2.55
N ARG A 275 12.89 4.61 -1.30
CA ARG A 275 12.02 3.89 -0.34
C ARG A 275 11.17 4.81 0.55
N THR A 276 11.49 6.11 0.59
CA THR A 276 10.81 7.07 1.44
C THR A 276 9.59 7.59 0.69
N MET A 277 8.42 7.48 1.31
CA MET A 277 7.18 8.10 0.84
C MET A 277 6.79 9.22 1.80
N ARG A 278 6.25 10.30 1.23
CA ARG A 278 5.58 11.38 1.95
C ARG A 278 4.24 11.63 1.28
N TRP A 279 3.37 12.31 1.99
CA TRP A 279 2.11 12.80 1.44
C TRP A 279 2.13 14.32 1.49
N ALA A 280 1.28 14.97 0.74
CA ALA A 280 0.99 16.38 0.95
C ALA A 280 -0.52 16.60 0.85
N LEU A 281 -1.01 17.55 1.63
CA LEU A 281 -2.41 17.95 1.69
C LEU A 281 -2.47 19.44 1.32
N ALA A 282 -3.40 19.81 0.46
CA ALA A 282 -3.65 21.19 0.10
C ALA A 282 -5.13 21.51 0.09
N TRP A 283 -5.46 22.74 0.45
CA TRP A 283 -6.84 23.22 0.48
C TRP A 283 -6.94 24.70 0.11
N SER A 284 -8.14 25.10 -0.32
CA SER A 284 -8.43 26.46 -0.76
C SER A 284 -9.85 26.87 -0.38
N PHE A 285 -10.05 28.18 -0.17
CA PHE A 285 -11.34 28.83 0.04
C PHE A 285 -11.84 29.56 -1.24
N TYR A 286 -11.13 29.41 -2.35
CA TYR A 286 -11.51 29.95 -3.65
C TYR A 286 -12.30 28.90 -4.45
N ASP A 287 -13.44 29.29 -5.00
CA ASP A 287 -14.30 28.39 -5.78
C ASP A 287 -13.71 28.09 -7.17
N ASP A 288 -13.01 29.07 -7.74
CA ASP A 288 -12.29 29.04 -9.02
C ASP A 288 -10.95 28.29 -8.93
N ALA A 289 -10.51 27.88 -7.72
CA ALA A 289 -9.27 27.13 -7.57
C ALA A 289 -9.38 25.73 -8.21
N MET A 290 -8.56 25.49 -9.24
CA MET A 290 -8.46 24.20 -9.90
C MET A 290 -7.57 23.25 -9.09
N ALA A 291 -8.20 22.36 -8.32
CA ALA A 291 -7.48 21.35 -7.57
C ALA A 291 -6.92 20.26 -8.51
N PRO A 292 -5.59 20.01 -8.53
CA PRO A 292 -5.04 18.88 -9.25
C PRO A 292 -5.65 17.58 -8.71
N SER A 293 -5.95 16.65 -9.62
CA SER A 293 -6.52 15.36 -9.23
C SER A 293 -5.55 14.62 -8.32
N PRO A 294 -5.99 14.08 -7.18
CA PRO A 294 -5.13 13.25 -6.35
C PRO A 294 -4.67 12.03 -7.14
N PRO A 295 -3.54 11.39 -6.78
CA PRO A 295 -3.08 10.18 -7.42
C PRO A 295 -4.25 9.22 -7.55
N SER A 296 -4.58 8.86 -8.80
CA SER A 296 -5.55 7.81 -9.05
C SER A 296 -5.16 6.65 -8.16
N LYS A 297 -6.14 5.98 -7.53
CA LYS A 297 -5.89 4.67 -6.94
C LYS A 297 -5.36 3.84 -8.08
N ARG A 298 -4.03 3.81 -8.28
CA ARG A 298 -3.37 3.00 -9.27
C ARG A 298 -3.96 1.64 -8.96
N ARG A 299 -4.85 1.14 -9.85
CA ARG A 299 -5.16 -0.29 -9.94
C ARG A 299 -3.81 -0.91 -9.71
N LYS A 300 -3.61 -1.53 -8.53
CA LYS A 300 -2.31 -2.07 -8.07
C LYS A 300 -1.64 -2.51 -9.34
N LEU A 301 -0.57 -1.83 -9.78
CA LEU A 301 0.12 -2.18 -11.02
C LEU A 301 0.22 -3.70 -10.95
N GLU A 302 -0.58 -4.41 -11.74
CA GLU A 302 -0.79 -5.83 -11.49
C GLU A 302 0.55 -6.41 -11.82
N LYS A 303 1.38 -6.63 -10.79
CA LYS A 303 2.62 -7.39 -10.96
C LYS A 303 2.15 -8.62 -11.69
N PRO A 304 2.68 -8.96 -12.88
CA PRO A 304 2.27 -10.16 -13.59
C PRO A 304 2.36 -11.30 -12.58
N LYS A 305 1.20 -11.79 -12.16
CA LYS A 305 1.11 -12.74 -11.06
C LYS A 305 1.71 -14.01 -11.63
N LYS A 306 2.85 -14.45 -11.11
CA LYS A 306 3.50 -15.68 -11.56
C LYS A 306 2.46 -16.81 -11.63
N PRO A 307 2.43 -17.60 -12.72
CA PRO A 307 1.50 -18.73 -12.83
C PRO A 307 1.77 -19.74 -11.72
N LEU A 308 0.75 -20.55 -11.40
CA LEU A 308 0.99 -21.75 -10.59
C LEU A 308 1.64 -22.77 -11.51
N SER A 309 2.81 -23.30 -11.16
CA SER A 309 3.50 -24.27 -12.02
C SER A 309 4.06 -25.46 -11.26
N PHE A 310 4.22 -26.55 -11.98
CA PHE A 310 5.00 -27.72 -11.55
C PHE A 310 5.65 -28.37 -12.76
N THR A 311 6.80 -29.00 -12.54
CA THR A 311 7.57 -29.68 -13.58
C THR A 311 7.48 -31.19 -13.37
N LEU A 312 7.31 -31.92 -14.47
CA LEU A 312 7.38 -33.36 -14.52
C LEU A 312 8.77 -33.77 -15.01
N PRO A 313 9.56 -34.46 -14.17
CA PRO A 313 10.92 -34.85 -14.53
C PRO A 313 10.93 -35.95 -15.58
N GLU A 314 11.98 -35.99 -16.42
CA GLU A 314 12.16 -36.96 -17.50
C GLU A 314 11.89 -38.42 -17.07
N ALA A 315 12.38 -38.81 -15.89
CA ALA A 315 12.22 -40.16 -15.35
C ALA A 315 10.75 -40.60 -15.24
N GLY A 316 9.83 -39.67 -14.93
CA GLY A 316 8.40 -39.96 -14.83
C GLY A 316 7.64 -39.87 -16.16
N LEU A 317 8.22 -39.28 -17.20
CA LEU A 317 7.55 -39.09 -18.48
C LEU A 317 7.32 -40.41 -19.23
N LYS A 318 8.29 -41.32 -19.18
CA LYS A 318 8.19 -42.63 -19.84
C LYS A 318 7.03 -43.47 -19.31
N GLU A 319 6.83 -43.46 -17.99
CA GLU A 319 5.72 -44.19 -17.35
C GLU A 319 4.37 -43.55 -17.65
N LEU A 320 4.31 -42.22 -17.66
CA LEU A 320 3.10 -41.49 -18.05
C LEU A 320 2.72 -41.74 -19.52
N GLN A 321 3.71 -41.82 -20.42
CA GLN A 321 3.49 -42.18 -21.83
C GLN A 321 2.96 -43.61 -21.99
N ALA A 322 3.56 -44.58 -21.28
CA ALA A 322 3.10 -45.96 -21.28
C ALA A 322 1.65 -46.06 -20.79
N ARG A 323 1.30 -45.29 -19.75
CA ARG A 323 -0.07 -45.24 -19.22
C ARG A 323 -1.06 -44.59 -20.18
N ALA A 324 -0.68 -43.50 -20.85
CA ALA A 324 -1.53 -42.89 -21.87
C ALA A 324 -1.86 -43.88 -22.98
N SER A 325 -0.86 -44.68 -23.40
CA SER A 325 -1.02 -45.76 -24.38
C SER A 325 -1.94 -46.88 -23.88
N ALA A 326 -1.76 -47.33 -22.63
CA ALA A 326 -2.62 -48.35 -22.01
C ALA A 326 -4.09 -47.92 -21.86
N LEU A 327 -4.35 -46.61 -21.83
CA LEU A 327 -5.70 -46.05 -21.75
C LEU A 327 -6.34 -45.80 -23.13
N GLY A 328 -5.66 -46.16 -24.22
CA GLY A 328 -6.18 -46.00 -25.59
C GLY A 328 -6.37 -44.53 -26.02
N LEU A 329 -5.62 -43.60 -25.43
CA LEU A 329 -5.75 -42.17 -25.75
C LEU A 329 -5.06 -41.85 -27.09
N PRO A 330 -5.73 -41.19 -28.05
CA PRO A 330 -5.20 -40.99 -29.40
C PRO A 330 -4.05 -39.98 -29.47
N GLY A 331 -3.05 -40.25 -30.34
CA GLY A 331 -2.10 -39.25 -30.86
C GLY A 331 -0.92 -38.87 -29.96
N CYS A 332 -0.17 -39.84 -29.40
CA CYS A 332 1.03 -39.55 -28.60
C CYS A 332 2.30 -39.50 -29.47
N SER A 333 2.51 -38.42 -30.24
CA SER A 333 3.77 -38.24 -30.98
C SER A 333 4.89 -37.66 -30.09
N SER A 334 4.53 -36.99 -29.00
CA SER A 334 5.44 -36.37 -28.03
C SER A 334 5.06 -36.65 -26.57
N ALA A 335 5.99 -36.44 -25.62
CA ALA A 335 5.70 -36.49 -24.18
C ALA A 335 4.66 -35.44 -23.74
N VAL A 336 4.64 -34.29 -24.41
CA VAL A 336 3.68 -33.21 -24.16
C VAL A 336 2.27 -33.66 -24.54
N ASP A 337 2.11 -34.35 -25.67
CA ASP A 337 0.81 -34.87 -26.14
C ASP A 337 0.23 -35.90 -25.15
N ALA A 338 1.07 -36.82 -24.67
CA ALA A 338 0.67 -37.85 -23.73
C ALA A 338 0.20 -37.25 -22.40
N ILE A 339 0.89 -36.22 -21.90
CA ILE A 339 0.50 -35.51 -20.68
C ILE A 339 -0.76 -34.69 -20.90
N ALA A 340 -0.89 -34.01 -22.05
CA ALA A 340 -2.10 -33.27 -22.40
C ALA A 340 -3.32 -34.21 -22.38
N ALA A 341 -3.23 -35.37 -23.01
CA ALA A 341 -4.32 -36.36 -23.04
C ALA A 341 -4.68 -36.89 -21.63
N LEU A 342 -3.68 -37.15 -20.78
CA LEU A 342 -3.91 -37.56 -19.39
C LEU A 342 -4.57 -36.46 -18.56
N LEU A 343 -4.19 -35.20 -18.78
CA LEU A 343 -4.79 -34.04 -18.12
C LEU A 343 -6.22 -33.81 -18.59
N GLU A 344 -6.51 -33.85 -19.89
CA GLU A 344 -7.86 -33.74 -20.45
C GLU A 344 -8.78 -34.84 -19.89
N LYS A 345 -8.29 -36.08 -19.81
CA LYS A 345 -9.03 -37.18 -19.17
C LYS A 345 -9.29 -36.89 -17.69
N THR A 346 -8.28 -36.47 -16.95
CA THR A 346 -8.42 -36.16 -15.51
C THR A 346 -9.40 -35.00 -15.29
N LEU A 347 -9.35 -33.97 -16.14
CA LEU A 347 -10.26 -32.83 -16.08
C LEU A 347 -11.71 -33.24 -16.42
N SER A 348 -11.88 -34.14 -17.39
CA SER A 348 -13.18 -34.76 -17.72
C SER A 348 -13.76 -35.52 -16.54
N ASP A 349 -12.95 -36.36 -15.89
CA ASP A 349 -13.34 -37.14 -14.69
C ASP A 349 -13.75 -36.21 -13.52
N LEU A 350 -13.09 -35.05 -13.43
CA LEU A 350 -13.40 -34.00 -12.48
C LEU A 350 -14.54 -33.08 -12.94
N ARG A 351 -15.15 -33.28 -14.10
CA ARG A 351 -16.19 -32.39 -14.65
C ARG A 351 -15.75 -30.92 -14.75
N VAL A 352 -14.45 -30.70 -14.96
CA VAL A 352 -13.89 -29.39 -15.29
C VAL A 352 -13.96 -29.23 -16.81
N LEU A 353 -14.74 -28.26 -17.27
CA LEU A 353 -14.87 -27.97 -18.69
C LEU A 353 -13.51 -27.50 -19.22
N HIS A 354 -13.08 -28.03 -20.36
CA HIS A 354 -11.79 -27.68 -20.96
C HIS A 354 -11.90 -27.62 -22.49
N LYS A 355 -11.23 -26.64 -23.09
CA LYS A 355 -11.19 -26.45 -24.55
C LYS A 355 -9.76 -26.16 -24.99
N ARG A 356 -9.30 -26.81 -26.05
CA ARG A 356 -7.98 -26.49 -26.66
C ARG A 356 -7.98 -25.10 -27.27
N VAL A 357 -6.89 -24.36 -27.04
CA VAL A 357 -6.67 -22.99 -27.56
C VAL A 357 -5.51 -23.02 -28.56
N PRO A 358 -5.58 -22.27 -29.67
CA PRO A 358 -4.45 -22.18 -30.62
C PRO A 358 -3.16 -21.72 -29.94
N CYS A 359 -2.07 -22.43 -30.17
CA CYS A 359 -0.75 -22.19 -29.58
C CYS A 359 0.38 -22.47 -30.60
N ARG A 360 1.63 -22.12 -30.25
CA ARG A 360 2.80 -22.33 -31.12
C ARG A 360 3.12 -23.82 -31.26
N THR A 361 3.92 -24.20 -32.27
CA THR A 361 4.14 -25.56 -32.77
C THR A 361 4.74 -26.60 -31.81
N GLN A 362 4.89 -26.33 -30.50
CA GLN A 362 5.40 -27.27 -29.49
C GLN A 362 4.76 -27.07 -28.10
N GLU A 363 3.65 -26.34 -28.01
CA GLU A 363 2.94 -26.04 -26.77
C GLU A 363 1.54 -26.64 -26.81
N HIS A 364 1.00 -27.04 -25.65
CA HIS A 364 -0.42 -27.41 -25.54
C HIS A 364 -1.10 -26.49 -24.54
N SER A 365 -2.18 -25.82 -24.97
CA SER A 365 -2.94 -24.89 -24.14
C SER A 365 -4.40 -25.29 -24.02
N LEU A 366 -4.90 -25.35 -22.78
CA LEU A 366 -6.28 -25.65 -22.43
C LEU A 366 -6.90 -24.47 -21.68
N PHE A 367 -8.06 -23.99 -22.13
CA PHE A 367 -8.89 -23.07 -21.38
C PHE A 367 -9.86 -23.84 -20.49
N LEU A 368 -9.71 -23.70 -19.18
CA LEU A 368 -10.48 -24.43 -18.18
C LEU A 368 -11.58 -23.55 -17.59
N THR A 369 -12.79 -24.11 -17.43
CA THR A 369 -13.90 -23.50 -16.69
C THR A 369 -14.39 -24.50 -15.64
N ALA A 370 -14.14 -24.19 -14.37
CA ALA A 370 -14.58 -25.00 -13.25
C ALA A 370 -15.92 -24.47 -12.72
N VAL A 371 -16.98 -25.27 -12.84
CA VAL A 371 -18.34 -24.92 -12.39
C VAL A 371 -18.63 -25.46 -11.00
N GLU A 372 -18.10 -26.65 -10.68
CA GLU A 372 -18.24 -27.29 -9.37
C GLU A 372 -16.89 -27.81 -8.86
N ASN A 373 -16.77 -27.96 -7.54
CA ASN A 373 -15.55 -28.44 -6.88
C ASN A 373 -15.63 -29.95 -6.62
N THR A 374 -15.02 -30.71 -7.51
CA THR A 374 -15.05 -32.19 -7.52
C THR A 374 -13.73 -32.83 -7.09
N TRP A 375 -12.65 -32.04 -7.05
CA TRP A 375 -11.29 -32.52 -6.74
C TRP A 375 -10.99 -32.56 -5.23
N ILE A 376 -11.78 -31.87 -4.40
CA ILE A 376 -11.67 -31.93 -2.93
C ILE A 376 -12.62 -33.00 -2.37
N HIS A 377 -12.20 -33.69 -1.31
CA HIS A 377 -12.93 -34.79 -0.65
C HIS A 377 -13.30 -35.99 -1.55
N GLY A 378 -12.81 -36.07 -2.79
CA GLY A 378 -13.11 -37.18 -3.71
C GLY A 378 -12.67 -38.56 -3.19
N ARG A 379 -11.69 -38.63 -2.28
CA ARG A 379 -11.32 -39.88 -1.59
C ARG A 379 -12.35 -40.26 -0.52
N GLN A 380 -12.87 -39.29 0.22
CA GLN A 380 -13.88 -39.51 1.25
C GLN A 380 -15.22 -39.89 0.63
N LYS A 381 -15.68 -39.15 -0.39
CA LYS A 381 -16.90 -39.48 -1.15
C LYS A 381 -16.84 -40.86 -1.84
N ARG A 382 -15.67 -41.30 -2.34
CA ARG A 382 -15.49 -42.67 -2.88
C ARG A 382 -15.54 -43.75 -1.79
N ARG A 383 -14.97 -43.49 -0.62
CA ARG A 383 -15.04 -44.40 0.54
C ARG A 383 -16.46 -44.50 1.08
N GLU A 384 -17.19 -43.39 1.13
CA GLU A 384 -18.60 -43.34 1.52
C GLU A 384 -19.48 -44.08 0.50
N ARG A 385 -19.30 -43.86 -0.81
CA ARG A 385 -20.01 -44.66 -1.84
C ARG A 385 -19.67 -46.15 -1.76
N MET A 386 -18.41 -46.53 -1.53
CA MET A 386 -18.05 -47.95 -1.35
C MET A 386 -18.65 -48.55 -0.06
N ARG A 387 -18.82 -47.76 1.01
CA ARG A 387 -19.56 -48.20 2.20
C ARG A 387 -21.03 -48.40 1.86
N GLN A 388 -21.67 -47.43 1.21
CA GLN A 388 -23.07 -47.53 0.78
C GLN A 388 -23.32 -48.71 -0.16
N LEU A 389 -22.42 -48.97 -1.12
CA LEU A 389 -22.47 -50.14 -2.00
C LEU A 389 -22.27 -51.47 -1.27
N ARG A 390 -21.50 -51.50 -0.16
CA ARG A 390 -21.34 -52.67 0.71
C ARG A 390 -22.53 -52.88 1.66
N GLU A 391 -23.29 -51.83 1.94
CA GLU A 391 -24.48 -51.84 2.80
C GLU A 391 -25.78 -52.13 2.03
N LEU A 392 -25.72 -52.33 0.71
CA LEU A 392 -26.86 -52.83 -0.06
C LEU A 392 -27.21 -54.27 0.40
N PRO A 393 -28.51 -54.64 0.53
CA PRO A 393 -28.90 -55.96 1.00
C PRO A 393 -28.34 -57.04 0.07
N ARG A 394 -27.56 -57.98 0.61
CA ARG A 394 -27.26 -59.22 -0.12
C ARG A 394 -28.57 -59.98 -0.31
N ALA A 395 -28.75 -60.57 -1.50
CA ALA A 395 -29.86 -61.46 -1.80
C ALA A 395 -30.01 -62.51 -0.68
N PRO A 396 -31.25 -62.87 -0.27
CA PRO A 396 -31.45 -63.82 0.82
C PRO A 396 -30.81 -65.16 0.47
N ALA A 397 -29.96 -65.66 1.37
CA ALA A 397 -29.33 -66.96 1.22
C ALA A 397 -30.41 -68.06 1.31
N CYS A 398 -30.41 -68.98 0.34
CA CYS A 398 -31.18 -70.22 0.44
C CYS A 398 -30.75 -71.02 1.68
N PRO A 399 -31.67 -71.64 2.42
CA PRO A 399 -31.35 -72.33 3.66
C PRO A 399 -30.65 -73.65 3.37
N GLY A 400 -29.41 -73.78 3.82
CA GLY A 400 -28.72 -75.07 3.84
C GLY A 400 -27.21 -74.93 3.80
N THR A 401 -26.61 -74.89 4.99
CA THR A 401 -25.41 -75.65 5.44
C THR A 401 -24.70 -74.86 6.53
N GLY A 402 -24.66 -75.45 7.73
CA GLY A 402 -23.96 -74.89 8.87
C GLY A 402 -22.57 -75.51 9.03
N ALA A 403 -21.68 -74.75 9.68
CA ALA A 403 -20.49 -75.21 10.41
C ALA A 403 -19.72 -74.01 11.00
N PRO A 404 -18.96 -74.19 12.10
CA PRO A 404 -19.00 -73.27 13.23
C PRO A 404 -17.75 -72.42 13.46
N ALA A 405 -17.92 -71.44 14.35
CA ALA A 405 -16.91 -70.53 14.88
C ALA A 405 -15.87 -71.23 15.76
N VAL A 406 -14.61 -70.84 15.62
CA VAL A 406 -13.50 -71.23 16.51
C VAL A 406 -12.97 -69.99 17.22
N THR A 407 -13.19 -69.97 18.53
CA THR A 407 -12.53 -69.12 19.52
C THR A 407 -11.13 -69.65 19.81
N HIS A 408 -10.12 -68.78 19.84
CA HIS A 408 -8.82 -69.09 20.45
C HIS A 408 -8.56 -68.21 21.68
N THR A 409 -8.20 -68.94 22.73
CA THR A 409 -7.91 -68.59 24.11
C THR A 409 -6.54 -67.94 24.31
N ARG A 410 -6.42 -67.24 25.44
CA ARG A 410 -5.20 -66.68 26.06
C ARG A 410 -4.49 -67.73 26.93
N ASP A 411 -3.18 -67.53 27.14
CA ASP A 411 -2.42 -67.75 28.39
C ASP A 411 -1.24 -66.74 28.35
N ASP A 412 -1.04 -65.79 29.29
CA ASP A 412 -0.59 -65.84 30.71
C ASP A 412 0.88 -66.33 30.85
N SER A 413 1.82 -65.77 31.62
CA SER A 413 1.96 -64.74 32.68
C SER A 413 3.47 -64.35 32.75
N VAL A 414 3.97 -63.29 33.41
CA VAL A 414 4.21 -63.20 34.87
C VAL A 414 4.72 -61.78 35.22
N GLU A 415 3.98 -61.12 36.13
CA GLU A 415 4.34 -60.33 37.35
C GLU A 415 5.56 -59.39 37.37
N LYS A 416 5.63 -58.28 38.13
CA LYS A 416 4.86 -57.53 39.17
C LYS A 416 5.60 -56.17 39.24
N SER A 417 5.09 -55.01 39.67
CA SER A 417 4.49 -54.65 40.97
C SER A 417 4.03 -53.18 40.85
N THR A 418 2.72 -52.88 40.99
CA THR A 418 2.05 -52.26 42.18
C THR A 418 2.46 -50.80 42.46
N THR A 419 1.60 -49.80 42.72
CA THR A 419 0.15 -49.65 43.04
C THR A 419 -0.07 -48.13 43.23
N SER A 420 -1.05 -47.45 42.60
CA SER A 420 -2.42 -47.10 43.07
C SER A 420 -2.48 -46.19 44.31
N ALA A 421 -3.41 -45.25 44.55
CA ALA A 421 -4.73 -44.92 43.99
C ALA A 421 -5.13 -43.50 44.55
N ARG A 422 -5.91 -42.64 43.85
CA ARG A 422 -7.37 -42.33 44.06
C ARG A 422 -7.70 -41.75 45.46
N GLU A 423 -8.51 -40.69 45.65
CA GLU A 423 -9.89 -40.48 45.15
C GLU A 423 -10.48 -39.08 45.51
N GLN A 424 -11.45 -38.63 44.68
CA GLN A 424 -12.71 -37.88 44.93
C GLN A 424 -12.72 -36.51 45.68
N GLN A 425 -13.21 -35.41 45.08
CA GLN A 425 -14.61 -34.96 44.81
C GLN A 425 -15.36 -34.32 45.99
N GLN A 426 -15.65 -33.01 45.87
CA GLN A 426 -16.91 -32.27 46.12
C GLN A 426 -16.75 -30.91 46.87
N GLU A 427 -17.29 -29.87 46.22
CA GLU A 427 -17.81 -28.58 46.77
C GLU A 427 -18.86 -28.83 47.90
N PRO A 428 -19.25 -27.85 48.78
CA PRO A 428 -19.69 -26.49 48.37
C PRO A 428 -19.60 -25.31 49.38
N THR A 429 -19.85 -24.10 48.84
CA THR A 429 -20.62 -22.93 49.33
C THR A 429 -20.40 -22.23 50.69
N GLU A 430 -20.43 -20.88 50.59
CA GLU A 430 -21.05 -19.87 51.49
C GLU A 430 -20.41 -19.62 52.88
N ALA A 431 -20.39 -18.42 53.47
CA ALA A 431 -20.90 -17.08 53.16
C ALA A 431 -20.28 -16.07 54.16
N ALA A 432 -20.43 -14.77 53.84
CA ALA A 432 -20.57 -13.63 54.76
C ALA A 432 -19.38 -13.25 55.69
N GLY A 433 -19.08 -11.98 55.93
CA GLY A 433 -19.73 -10.75 55.49
C GLY A 433 -19.12 -9.54 56.19
N ASN A 434 -19.67 -8.38 55.79
CA ASN A 434 -19.74 -7.09 56.49
C ASN A 434 -18.44 -6.38 56.87
N GLY A 435 -18.33 -5.06 56.72
CA GLY A 435 -19.30 -4.02 56.37
C GLY A 435 -18.56 -2.68 56.34
N SER A 436 -19.04 -1.71 55.55
CA SER A 436 -19.86 -0.59 56.05
C SER A 436 -18.98 0.64 56.34
N SER A 437 -19.29 1.89 55.97
CA SER A 437 -20.44 2.50 55.27
C SER A 437 -20.08 3.98 54.98
N SER A 438 -20.63 4.57 53.89
CA SER A 438 -21.66 5.65 53.84
C SER A 438 -21.04 7.06 53.99
N GLN A 439 -21.52 8.16 53.38
CA GLN A 439 -22.83 8.74 53.02
C GLN A 439 -22.58 9.80 51.89
N ASP A 440 -23.49 10.44 51.14
CA ASP A 440 -24.94 10.41 50.91
C ASP A 440 -25.26 11.26 49.65
N ALA A 441 -26.38 10.93 48.98
CA ALA A 441 -27.46 11.74 48.35
C ALA A 441 -27.20 13.18 47.81
N SER A 442 -27.95 13.80 46.88
CA SER A 442 -29.00 13.51 45.88
C SER A 442 -29.43 14.89 45.30
N GLY A 443 -30.08 14.97 44.12
CA GLY A 443 -30.82 16.20 43.74
C GLY A 443 -31.07 16.42 42.24
N SER A 444 -32.35 16.49 41.86
CA SER A 444 -32.91 16.36 40.50
C SER A 444 -33.24 17.67 39.74
N ALA A 445 -33.24 17.57 38.41
CA ALA A 445 -34.17 18.09 37.37
C ALA A 445 -34.91 19.46 37.49
N LYS A 446 -34.89 20.24 36.38
CA LYS A 446 -36.07 20.72 35.60
C LYS A 446 -35.71 21.67 34.43
N ASN A 447 -36.15 21.31 33.21
CA ASN A 447 -36.65 22.22 32.13
C ASN A 447 -38.16 22.50 32.43
N PRO A 448 -38.97 23.33 31.71
CA PRO A 448 -38.91 23.73 30.27
C PRO A 448 -39.44 25.16 29.93
N GLY A 449 -39.55 25.49 28.63
CA GLY A 449 -40.34 26.61 28.10
C GLY A 449 -40.41 26.65 26.56
N GLU A 450 -41.57 26.28 26.00
CA GLU A 450 -42.02 26.30 24.59
C GLU A 450 -42.25 27.75 24.08
N GLY A 451 -41.96 28.15 22.82
CA GLY A 451 -42.78 28.04 21.59
C GLY A 451 -43.68 29.30 21.36
N PRO A 452 -44.31 29.58 20.18
CA PRO A 452 -44.09 29.11 18.80
C PRO A 452 -44.39 30.15 17.64
N LYS A 453 -44.21 29.70 16.37
CA LYS A 453 -44.95 30.01 15.10
C LYS A 453 -44.82 31.35 14.31
N GLU A 454 -44.51 31.23 13.01
CA GLU A 454 -45.29 31.60 11.79
C GLU A 454 -44.43 31.25 10.54
N VAL A 455 -44.75 30.31 9.64
CA VAL A 455 -45.74 30.22 8.53
C VAL A 455 -45.52 31.20 7.36
N SER A 456 -45.21 30.65 6.17
CA SER A 456 -45.63 31.07 4.81
C SER A 456 -44.71 30.35 3.79
N GLU A 457 -45.06 29.20 3.20
CA GLU A 457 -45.90 29.01 2.00
C GLU A 457 -45.59 29.96 0.82
N ASN A 458 -44.98 29.41 -0.25
CA ASN A 458 -45.46 29.57 -1.63
C ASN A 458 -44.62 28.73 -2.61
N ALA A 459 -45.25 27.73 -3.20
CA ALA A 459 -45.00 27.24 -4.55
C ALA A 459 -46.25 27.58 -5.38
N PRO A 460 -46.08 27.96 -6.65
CA PRO A 460 -46.55 27.11 -7.76
C PRO A 460 -45.52 27.17 -8.92
N GLU A 461 -45.52 26.40 -10.01
CA GLU A 461 -46.40 25.41 -10.60
C GLU A 461 -45.56 24.64 -11.65
N ALA A 462 -46.07 23.49 -12.08
CA ALA A 462 -45.52 22.67 -13.14
C ALA A 462 -45.71 23.31 -14.52
N ASP A 463 -44.78 23.07 -15.44
CA ASP A 463 -45.10 23.09 -16.87
C ASP A 463 -44.32 22.02 -17.63
N THR A 464 -44.98 21.49 -18.65
CA THR A 464 -44.81 20.15 -19.20
C THR A 464 -44.27 20.25 -20.63
N GLU A 465 -43.14 19.57 -20.91
CA GLU A 465 -42.72 18.98 -22.20
C GLU A 465 -42.51 19.90 -23.46
N PRO A 466 -41.70 19.51 -24.49
CA PRO A 466 -41.51 18.15 -24.97
C PRO A 466 -40.10 17.67 -25.33
N THR A 467 -40.10 16.36 -25.49
CA THR A 467 -39.14 15.39 -26.02
C THR A 467 -38.56 15.75 -27.40
N VAL A 468 -37.24 15.53 -27.56
CA VAL A 468 -36.62 15.24 -28.86
C VAL A 468 -35.79 13.97 -28.71
N SER A 469 -36.15 13.00 -29.54
CA SER A 469 -35.61 11.66 -29.72
C SER A 469 -34.15 11.65 -30.18
N THR A 470 -33.34 10.80 -29.57
CA THR A 470 -32.08 10.32 -30.17
C THR A 470 -32.14 8.79 -30.28
N GLU A 471 -31.84 8.33 -31.49
CA GLU A 471 -32.02 6.96 -31.98
C GLU A 471 -31.07 5.95 -31.34
N ALA A 472 -31.54 4.71 -31.40
CA ALA A 472 -31.02 3.52 -30.76
C ALA A 472 -29.69 3.01 -31.34
N ALA A 473 -28.79 2.59 -30.45
CA ALA A 473 -27.76 1.60 -30.74
C ALA A 473 -28.01 0.37 -29.84
N GLY A 474 -28.21 -0.77 -30.49
CA GLY A 474 -28.73 -2.00 -29.90
C GLY A 474 -27.94 -2.54 -28.72
N LYS A 475 -28.66 -2.89 -27.65
CA LYS A 475 -28.16 -3.77 -26.58
C LYS A 475 -28.22 -5.21 -27.09
N GLU A 476 -27.07 -5.82 -27.33
CA GLU A 476 -26.93 -7.27 -27.39
C GLU A 476 -27.43 -7.87 -26.07
N ALA A 477 -28.34 -8.83 -26.17
CA ALA A 477 -28.93 -9.53 -25.05
C ALA A 477 -27.86 -10.35 -24.31
N THR A 478 -27.54 -9.95 -23.08
CA THR A 478 -26.67 -10.68 -22.17
C THR A 478 -27.31 -12.01 -21.79
N GLN A 479 -26.73 -13.13 -22.22
CA GLN A 479 -27.07 -14.46 -21.72
C GLN A 479 -26.88 -14.50 -20.18
N PRO A 480 -27.71 -15.27 -19.44
CA PRO A 480 -27.58 -15.37 -17.99
C PRO A 480 -26.19 -15.92 -17.64
N ALA A 481 -25.45 -15.19 -16.81
CA ALA A 481 -24.09 -15.54 -16.41
C ALA A 481 -24.07 -16.92 -15.73
N GLN A 482 -23.55 -17.92 -16.43
CA GLN A 482 -23.35 -19.27 -15.90
C GLN A 482 -22.45 -19.16 -14.65
N GLN A 483 -22.93 -19.61 -13.49
CA GLN A 483 -22.20 -19.47 -12.22
C GLN A 483 -20.99 -20.43 -12.22
N PHE A 484 -19.78 -19.91 -12.37
CA PHE A 484 -18.53 -20.68 -12.32
C PHE A 484 -17.69 -20.33 -11.08
N LEU A 485 -16.87 -21.28 -10.62
CA LEU A 485 -15.92 -21.09 -9.52
C LEU A 485 -14.69 -20.31 -9.99
N PHE A 486 -14.08 -20.73 -11.09
CA PHE A 486 -12.99 -20.01 -11.75
C PHE A 486 -12.78 -20.47 -13.20
N LYS A 487 -12.09 -19.62 -13.96
CA LYS A 487 -11.52 -19.90 -15.27
C LYS A 487 -10.01 -19.69 -15.24
N CYS A 488 -9.27 -20.56 -15.91
CA CYS A 488 -7.83 -20.46 -16.01
C CYS A 488 -7.32 -21.02 -17.34
N LEU A 489 -6.15 -20.57 -17.76
CA LEU A 489 -5.43 -21.14 -18.90
C LEU A 489 -4.36 -22.09 -18.37
N LEU A 490 -4.41 -23.35 -18.80
CA LEU A 490 -3.40 -24.36 -18.50
C LEU A 490 -2.50 -24.52 -19.72
N ASN A 491 -1.19 -24.30 -19.55
CA ASN A 491 -0.19 -24.45 -20.59
C ASN A 491 0.77 -25.58 -20.25
N LEU A 492 1.14 -26.33 -21.28
CA LEU A 492 2.16 -27.37 -21.24
C LEU A 492 3.31 -26.94 -22.13
N VAL A 493 4.51 -26.85 -21.53
CA VAL A 493 5.74 -26.40 -22.20
C VAL A 493 6.77 -27.52 -22.08
N GLY A 494 7.30 -27.98 -23.21
CA GLY A 494 8.46 -28.88 -23.22
C GLY A 494 9.73 -28.10 -22.92
N GLU A 495 10.53 -28.54 -21.94
CA GLU A 495 11.80 -27.93 -21.55
C GLU A 495 12.86 -29.04 -21.48
N GLU A 496 13.93 -29.01 -22.27
CA GLU A 496 15.09 -29.96 -22.26
C GLU A 496 14.94 -31.21 -21.36
N GLY A 497 14.16 -32.20 -21.83
CA GLY A 497 13.92 -33.50 -21.14
C GLY A 497 12.75 -33.55 -20.14
N ASN A 498 12.18 -32.41 -19.77
CA ASN A 498 11.09 -32.24 -18.82
C ASN A 498 9.83 -31.65 -19.48
N VAL A 499 8.69 -31.75 -18.78
CA VAL A 499 7.46 -31.05 -19.16
C VAL A 499 6.98 -30.15 -18.03
N GLY A 500 6.92 -28.85 -18.29
CA GLY A 500 6.36 -27.85 -17.40
C GLY A 500 4.85 -27.74 -17.59
N VAL A 501 4.10 -27.71 -16.49
CA VAL A 501 2.67 -27.41 -16.47
C VAL A 501 2.46 -26.07 -15.77
N GLU A 502 1.84 -25.11 -16.43
CA GLU A 502 1.53 -23.79 -15.88
C GLU A 502 0.03 -23.52 -15.89
N MET A 503 -0.50 -22.93 -14.81
CA MET A 503 -1.89 -22.50 -14.71
C MET A 503 -1.95 -21.00 -14.44
N HIS A 504 -2.51 -20.28 -15.41
CA HIS A 504 -2.68 -18.83 -15.45
C HIS A 504 -4.12 -18.46 -15.07
N TRP A 505 -4.26 -17.64 -14.04
CA TRP A 505 -5.57 -17.19 -13.57
C TRP A 505 -6.21 -16.25 -14.60
N VAL A 506 -7.45 -16.50 -14.99
CA VAL A 506 -8.23 -15.62 -15.87
C VAL A 506 -9.25 -14.85 -15.04
N GLU A 507 -10.22 -15.55 -14.44
CA GLU A 507 -11.27 -14.95 -13.61
C GLU A 507 -11.87 -15.98 -12.64
N GLY A 508 -12.60 -15.55 -11.61
CA GLY A 508 -13.23 -16.47 -10.66
C GLY A 508 -13.44 -15.90 -9.27
N GLN A 509 -14.12 -16.69 -8.44
CA GLN A 509 -14.51 -16.32 -7.07
C GLN A 509 -13.37 -16.52 -6.07
N ASN A 510 -12.59 -17.60 -6.22
CA ASN A 510 -11.51 -17.93 -5.28
C ASN A 510 -10.31 -18.62 -5.98
N LYS A 511 -9.12 -18.03 -5.82
CA LYS A 511 -7.86 -18.56 -6.40
C LYS A 511 -7.32 -19.79 -5.68
N ASP A 512 -7.68 -20.01 -4.42
CA ASP A 512 -7.27 -21.19 -3.67
C ASP A 512 -7.86 -22.47 -4.30
N LEU A 513 -9.04 -22.37 -4.90
CA LEU A 513 -9.66 -23.48 -5.66
C LEU A 513 -8.80 -23.87 -6.88
N MET A 514 -8.23 -22.89 -7.60
CA MET A 514 -7.30 -23.14 -8.70
C MET A 514 -6.00 -23.78 -8.19
N ASN A 515 -5.49 -23.34 -7.03
CA ASN A 515 -4.30 -23.93 -6.42
C ASN A 515 -4.52 -25.38 -5.98
N GLN A 516 -5.70 -25.67 -5.43
CA GLN A 516 -6.09 -27.03 -5.06
C GLN A 516 -6.24 -27.93 -6.29
N LEU A 517 -6.80 -27.43 -7.40
CA LEU A 517 -6.85 -28.17 -8.67
C LEU A 517 -5.43 -28.42 -9.20
N CYS A 518 -4.56 -27.41 -9.23
CA CYS A 518 -3.16 -27.56 -9.65
C CYS A 518 -2.44 -28.64 -8.83
N THR A 519 -2.61 -28.61 -7.51
CA THR A 519 -2.05 -29.61 -6.59
C THR A 519 -2.64 -31.00 -6.84
N TYR A 520 -3.93 -31.11 -7.12
CA TYR A 520 -4.58 -32.37 -7.47
C TYR A 520 -4.01 -32.97 -8.75
N LEU A 521 -3.89 -32.15 -9.81
CA LEU A 521 -3.34 -32.59 -11.10
C LEU A 521 -1.90 -33.05 -10.95
N LYS A 522 -1.05 -32.26 -10.26
CA LYS A 522 0.33 -32.64 -9.92
C LYS A 522 0.38 -33.98 -9.20
N ASN A 523 -0.39 -34.15 -8.13
CA ASN A 523 -0.38 -35.37 -7.34
C ASN A 523 -0.92 -36.58 -8.12
N THR A 524 -1.89 -36.37 -9.00
CA THR A 524 -2.46 -37.43 -9.83
C THR A 524 -1.45 -37.95 -10.83
N LEU A 525 -0.72 -37.04 -11.49
CA LEU A 525 0.36 -37.41 -12.41
C LEU A 525 1.51 -38.08 -11.66
N LEU A 526 2.01 -37.50 -10.56
CA LEU A 526 3.13 -38.07 -9.80
C LEU A 526 2.82 -39.40 -9.10
N ARG A 527 1.61 -39.60 -8.54
CA ARG A 527 1.21 -40.90 -7.96
C ARG A 527 1.17 -42.02 -8.98
N SER A 528 1.03 -41.66 -10.25
CA SER A 528 0.98 -42.60 -11.36
C SER A 528 2.38 -43.00 -11.83
N VAL A 529 3.42 -42.40 -11.26
CA VAL A 529 4.84 -42.74 -11.47
C VAL A 529 5.38 -43.64 -10.34
N THR A 530 4.68 -43.71 -9.20
CA THR A 530 5.11 -44.50 -8.01
C THR A 530 4.44 -45.87 -7.91
N LYS A 531 3.73 -46.30 -8.95
CA LYS A 531 2.90 -47.52 -8.93
C LYS A 531 3.33 -48.59 -9.94
N SER A 532 4.39 -48.35 -10.71
CA SER A 532 5.04 -49.37 -11.54
C SER A 532 6.08 -50.16 -10.78
#